data_AF-B1GB62-F1
#
_entry.id   AF-B1GB62-F1
#
_cell.length_a   1.000
_cell.length_b   1.000
_cell.length_c   1.000
_cell.angle_alpha   90.00
_cell.angle_beta   90.00
_cell.angle_gamma   90.00
#
_symmetry.space_group_name_H-M   'P 1'
#
loop_
_entity.id
_entity.type
_entity.pdbx_description
1 polymer ?
#
loop_
_entity_poly.entity_id
_entity_poly.type
_entity_poly.pdbx_seq_one_letter_code
_entity_poly.pdbx_strand_id
1 'polypeptide(L)'
;MPLTIHTLSNRAPFQYEGSLATGFHFWIGADGTHDFVASELLERLIGHFRAQARAVAVGASRDNPPAGSIGAWWIENRPGRQLASYVAAVLVEERLAIMAGDRLAFPAPTR
;
A
#
# COMPACT_ATOMS: atom_id res chain seq x y z
N MET A 1 2.11 -11.99 -15.33
CA MET A 1 2.18 -13.11 -14.37
C MET A 1 2.28 -12.50 -12.99
N PRO A 2 1.46 -12.96 -12.02
CA PRO A 2 1.48 -12.39 -10.67
C PRO A 2 2.77 -12.76 -9.93
N LEU A 3 3.29 -11.80 -9.17
CA LEU A 3 4.45 -11.96 -8.29
C LEU A 3 3.99 -12.26 -6.87
N THR A 4 4.61 -13.25 -6.23
CA THR A 4 4.35 -13.58 -4.82
C THR A 4 5.28 -12.77 -3.92
N ILE A 5 4.70 -11.94 -3.06
CA ILE A 5 5.43 -11.16 -2.04
C ILE A 5 4.78 -11.32 -0.66
N HIS A 6 5.35 -10.67 0.35
CA HIS A 6 4.87 -10.76 1.72
C HIS A 6 4.56 -9.38 2.30
N THR A 7 3.50 -9.28 3.11
CA THR A 7 3.22 -8.03 3.85
C THR A 7 4.38 -7.65 4.76
N LEU A 8 4.57 -6.36 5.03
CA LEU A 8 5.74 -5.86 5.77
C LEU A 8 5.82 -6.35 7.22
N SER A 9 4.72 -6.30 7.98
CA SER A 9 4.74 -6.61 9.42
C SER A 9 4.63 -8.10 9.73
N ASN A 10 3.56 -8.75 9.26
CA ASN A 10 3.26 -10.15 9.61
C ASN A 10 3.79 -11.16 8.58
N ARG A 11 4.46 -10.68 7.54
CA ARG A 11 5.02 -11.51 6.47
C ARG A 11 3.98 -12.47 5.86
N ALA A 12 2.70 -12.08 5.85
CA ALA A 12 1.64 -12.86 5.22
C ALA A 12 1.86 -12.86 3.70
N PRO A 13 1.91 -14.03 3.05
CA PRO A 13 2.11 -14.12 1.61
C PRO A 13 0.85 -13.67 0.86
N PHE A 14 1.05 -13.04 -0.28
CA PHE A 14 0.00 -12.71 -1.24
C PHE A 14 0.59 -12.56 -2.63
N GLN A 15 -0.27 -12.56 -3.63
CA GLN A 15 0.13 -12.34 -5.02
C GLN A 15 -0.32 -10.95 -5.48
N TYR A 16 0.49 -10.30 -6.29
CA TYR A 16 0.09 -9.07 -6.96
C TYR A 16 0.55 -9.05 -8.42
N GLU A 17 -0.15 -8.26 -9.23
CA GLU A 17 0.22 -7.97 -10.62
C GLU A 17 -0.11 -6.52 -10.95
N GLY A 18 0.63 -5.94 -11.89
CA GLY A 18 0.39 -4.60 -12.40
C GLY A 18 1.54 -3.65 -12.05
N SER A 19 1.25 -2.36 -12.08
CA SER A 19 2.23 -1.28 -11.93
C SER A 19 1.51 -0.01 -11.47
N LEU A 20 2.26 1.03 -11.08
CA LEU A 20 1.65 2.32 -10.77
C LEU A 20 0.81 2.86 -11.94
N ALA A 21 1.24 2.63 -13.19
CA ALA A 21 0.55 3.12 -14.39
C ALA A 21 -0.75 2.38 -14.70
N THR A 22 -0.83 1.08 -14.38
CA THR A 22 -1.97 0.21 -14.72
C THR A 22 -2.88 -0.09 -13.53
N GLY A 23 -2.46 0.28 -12.31
CA GLY A 23 -3.06 -0.19 -11.08
C GLY A 23 -2.51 -1.56 -10.64
N PHE A 24 -2.92 -1.98 -9.45
CA PHE A 24 -2.51 -3.23 -8.82
C PHE A 24 -3.68 -4.18 -8.67
N HIS A 25 -3.51 -5.41 -9.16
CA HIS A 25 -4.35 -6.54 -8.83
C HIS A 25 -3.73 -7.31 -7.66
N PHE A 26 -4.56 -7.76 -6.73
CA PHE A 26 -4.17 -8.53 -5.57
C PHE A 26 -4.94 -9.84 -5.53
N TRP A 27 -4.27 -10.93 -5.16
CA TRP A 27 -4.90 -12.19 -4.76
C TRP A 27 -4.44 -12.53 -3.35
N ILE A 28 -5.39 -12.55 -2.42
CA ILE A 28 -5.14 -12.53 -0.98
C ILE A 28 -5.87 -13.69 -0.32
N GLY A 29 -5.22 -14.30 0.67
CA GLY A 29 -5.83 -15.35 1.49
C GLY A 29 -5.91 -16.68 0.76
N ALA A 30 -6.30 -17.72 1.50
CA ALA A 30 -6.43 -19.07 0.97
C ALA A 30 -7.61 -19.22 -0.01
N ASP A 31 -8.61 -18.33 0.08
CA ASP A 31 -9.77 -18.29 -0.81
C ASP A 31 -9.46 -17.61 -2.15
N GLY A 32 -8.25 -17.07 -2.32
CA GLY A 32 -7.83 -16.39 -3.54
C GLY A 32 -8.62 -15.11 -3.80
N THR A 33 -9.10 -14.44 -2.74
CA THR A 33 -9.85 -13.19 -2.89
C THR A 33 -9.12 -12.23 -3.80
N HIS A 34 -9.78 -11.83 -4.89
CA HIS A 34 -9.26 -10.86 -5.84
C HIS A 34 -9.71 -9.44 -5.49
N ASP A 35 -8.78 -8.49 -5.58
CA ASP A 35 -9.07 -7.08 -5.38
C ASP A 35 -8.24 -6.23 -6.36
N PHE A 36 -8.80 -5.10 -6.80
CA PHE A 36 -8.12 -4.18 -7.72
C PHE A 36 -8.01 -2.79 -7.12
N VAL A 37 -6.84 -2.18 -7.29
CA VAL A 37 -6.55 -0.81 -6.91
C VAL A 37 -6.16 -0.04 -8.16
N ALA A 38 -7.01 0.91 -8.55
CA ALA A 38 -6.79 1.74 -9.72
C ALA A 38 -5.55 2.64 -9.57
N SER A 39 -4.88 2.93 -10.70
CA SER A 39 -3.69 3.78 -10.76
C SER A 39 -3.95 5.17 -10.19
N GLU A 40 -5.10 5.77 -10.45
CA GLU A 40 -5.43 7.12 -9.98
C GLU A 40 -5.50 7.20 -8.45
N LEU A 41 -5.96 6.13 -7.80
CA LEU A 41 -5.98 6.05 -6.35
C LEU A 41 -4.56 5.89 -5.78
N LEU A 42 -3.71 5.10 -6.43
CA LEU A 42 -2.31 4.93 -6.06
C LEU A 42 -1.53 6.24 -6.21
N GLU A 43 -1.72 6.97 -7.30
CA GLU A 43 -1.09 8.27 -7.54
C GLU A 43 -1.50 9.29 -6.48
N ARG A 44 -2.79 9.35 -6.13
CA ARG A 44 -3.28 10.21 -5.04
C ARG A 44 -2.66 9.84 -3.70
N LEU A 45 -2.56 8.55 -3.39
CA LEU A 45 -1.95 8.06 -2.15
C LEU A 45 -0.49 8.47 -2.06
N ILE A 46 0.29 8.17 -3.10
CA ILE A 46 1.72 8.48 -3.16
C ILE A 46 1.94 9.99 -3.14
N GLY A 47 1.16 10.75 -3.92
CA GLY A 47 1.23 12.21 -3.94
C GLY A 47 0.93 12.83 -2.58
N HIS A 48 -0.11 12.34 -1.89
CA HIS A 48 -0.47 12.79 -0.55
C HIS A 48 0.68 12.57 0.45
N PHE A 49 1.27 11.38 0.49
CA PHE A 49 2.32 11.08 1.48
C PHE A 49 3.71 11.62 1.11
N ARG A 50 4.02 11.79 -0.17
CA ARG A 50 5.23 12.52 -0.62
C ARG A 50 5.25 13.96 -0.11
N ALA A 51 4.09 14.62 -0.07
CA ALA A 51 3.98 15.99 0.41
C ALA A 51 4.23 16.14 1.92
N GLN A 52 4.18 15.06 2.72
CA GLN A 52 4.29 15.14 4.17
C GLN A 52 5.73 15.12 4.71
N ALA A 53 6.75 14.93 3.86
CA ALA A 53 8.19 14.91 4.18
C ALA A 53 8.63 14.00 5.36
N ARG A 54 7.72 13.22 5.94
CA ARG A 54 7.93 12.40 7.14
C ARG A 54 7.55 10.96 6.87
N ALA A 55 8.21 10.04 7.57
CA ALA A 55 7.82 8.63 7.55
C ALA A 55 6.47 8.43 8.24
N VAL A 56 5.58 7.67 7.62
CA VAL A 56 4.20 7.42 8.06
C VAL A 56 3.99 5.96 8.44
N ALA A 57 3.14 5.72 9.43
CA ALA A 57 2.75 4.36 9.78
C ALA A 57 1.90 3.75 8.66
N VAL A 58 2.02 2.44 8.44
CA VAL A 58 1.11 1.72 7.53
C VAL A 58 -0.32 1.77 8.08
N GLY A 59 -0.49 1.62 9.40
CA GLY A 59 -1.80 1.70 10.04
C GLY A 59 -2.78 0.66 9.53
N ALA A 60 -2.35 -0.60 9.44
CA ALA A 60 -3.10 -1.73 8.90
C ALA A 60 -4.42 -2.10 9.63
N SER A 61 -4.72 -1.44 10.74
CA SER A 61 -5.95 -1.66 11.50
C SER A 61 -7.17 -1.39 10.62
N ARG A 62 -8.12 -2.33 10.63
CA ARG A 62 -9.36 -2.20 9.85
C ARG A 62 -10.34 -1.21 10.45
N ASP A 63 -10.36 -1.14 11.78
CA ASP A 63 -11.42 -0.42 12.51
C ASP A 63 -10.91 0.86 13.17
N ASN A 64 -9.63 0.92 13.52
CA ASN A 64 -9.04 2.07 14.20
C ASN A 64 -7.57 2.28 13.76
N PRO A 65 -7.32 2.68 12.51
CA PRO A 65 -5.98 3.02 12.07
C PRO A 65 -5.49 4.33 12.73
N PRO A 66 -4.20 4.45 13.08
CA PRO A 66 -3.65 5.70 13.61
C PRO A 66 -3.90 6.86 12.64
N ALA A 67 -4.30 8.03 13.17
CA ALA A 67 -4.52 9.21 12.35
C ALA A 67 -3.26 9.59 11.54
N GLY A 68 -3.45 9.92 10.26
CA GLY A 68 -2.36 10.23 9.33
C GLY A 68 -1.53 9.01 8.86
N SER A 69 -1.97 7.79 9.16
CA SER A 69 -1.41 6.56 8.57
C SER A 69 -1.97 6.28 7.18
N ILE A 70 -1.33 5.37 6.45
CA ILE A 70 -1.83 4.89 5.14
C ILE A 70 -3.23 4.29 5.28
N GLY A 71 -3.46 3.47 6.33
CA GLY A 71 -4.78 2.86 6.56
C GLY A 71 -5.87 3.86 6.89
N ALA A 72 -5.57 4.93 7.63
CA ALA A 72 -6.54 6.01 7.89
C ALA A 72 -6.93 6.72 6.59
N TRP A 73 -5.93 7.12 5.80
CA TRP A 73 -6.16 7.71 4.48
C TRP A 73 -6.93 6.76 3.56
N TRP A 74 -6.63 5.46 3.60
CA TRP A 74 -7.28 4.45 2.76
C TRP A 74 -8.78 4.37 3.00
N ILE A 75 -9.22 4.29 4.25
CA ILE A 75 -10.66 4.21 4.60
C ILE A 75 -11.41 5.44 4.11
N GLU A 76 -10.81 6.63 4.25
CA GLU A 76 -11.41 7.88 3.81
C GLU A 76 -11.53 8.00 2.28
N ASN A 77 -10.59 7.39 1.53
CA ASN A 77 -10.47 7.57 0.08
C ASN A 77 -10.99 6.36 -0.72
N ARG A 78 -11.17 5.21 -0.08
CA ARG A 78 -11.71 3.98 -0.68
C ARG A 78 -12.59 3.24 0.34
N PRO A 79 -13.91 3.43 0.30
CA PRO A 79 -14.82 2.63 1.11
C PRO A 79 -14.75 1.15 0.68
N GLY A 80 -14.77 0.24 1.66
CA GLY A 80 -14.72 -1.21 1.42
C GLY A 80 -13.52 -1.87 2.10
N ARG A 81 -12.89 -2.82 1.42
CA ARG A 81 -11.82 -3.64 2.01
C ARG A 81 -10.59 -2.79 2.33
N GLN A 82 -10.12 -2.91 3.56
CA GLN A 82 -8.84 -2.34 3.98
C GLN A 82 -7.68 -3.14 3.38
N LEU A 83 -6.93 -2.53 2.46
CA LEU A 83 -5.78 -3.16 1.78
C LEU A 83 -4.44 -2.49 2.11
N ALA A 84 -4.40 -1.55 3.06
CA ALA A 84 -3.19 -0.78 3.36
C ALA A 84 -1.94 -1.64 3.58
N SER A 85 -2.02 -2.79 4.26
CA SER A 85 -0.88 -3.71 4.44
C SER A 85 -0.32 -4.27 3.15
N TYR A 86 -1.19 -4.60 2.20
CA TYR A 86 -0.81 -5.20 0.93
C TYR A 86 -0.26 -4.13 -0.02
N VAL A 87 -0.95 -2.99 -0.09
CA VAL A 87 -0.51 -1.81 -0.85
C VAL A 87 0.85 -1.34 -0.36
N ALA A 88 1.05 -1.23 0.96
CA ALA A 88 2.32 -0.85 1.55
C ALA A 88 3.48 -1.77 1.13
N ALA A 89 3.26 -3.08 1.09
CA ALA A 89 4.28 -4.03 0.64
C ALA A 89 4.60 -3.88 -0.85
N VAL A 90 3.59 -3.73 -1.71
CA VAL A 90 3.81 -3.49 -3.16
C VAL A 90 4.53 -2.16 -3.39
N LEU A 91 4.20 -1.09 -2.67
CA LEU A 91 4.89 0.19 -2.80
C LEU A 91 6.39 0.08 -2.46
N VAL A 92 6.76 -0.76 -1.50
CA VAL A 92 8.18 -1.02 -1.19
C VAL A 92 8.84 -1.87 -2.27
N GLU A 93 8.16 -2.90 -2.76
CA GLU A 93 8.65 -3.77 -3.84
C GLU A 93 8.92 -2.97 -5.13
N GLU A 94 7.99 -2.10 -5.51
CA GLU A 94 8.07 -1.20 -6.66
C GLU A 94 8.99 0.01 -6.43
N ARG A 95 9.66 0.09 -5.27
CA ARG A 95 10.55 1.20 -4.86
C ARG A 95 9.88 2.58 -4.87
N LEU A 96 8.56 2.63 -4.73
CA LEU A 96 7.76 3.84 -4.61
C LEU A 96 7.74 4.38 -3.18
N ALA A 97 8.00 3.51 -2.20
CA ALA A 97 8.24 3.81 -0.80
C ALA A 97 9.42 3.00 -0.26
N ILE A 98 9.99 3.43 0.86
CA ILE A 98 11.05 2.70 1.57
C ILE A 98 10.70 2.54 3.05
N MET A 99 11.15 1.44 3.65
CA MET A 99 11.04 1.25 5.09
C MET A 99 12.00 2.19 5.83
N ALA A 100 11.46 2.94 6.78
CA ALA A 100 12.20 3.79 7.72
C ALA A 100 11.83 3.33 9.15
N GLY A 101 12.51 2.29 9.62
CA GLY A 101 12.12 1.59 10.85
C GLY A 101 10.85 0.76 10.63
N ASP A 102 9.80 1.04 11.43
CA ASP A 102 8.46 0.44 11.32
C ASP A 102 7.49 1.27 10.45
N ARG A 103 8.00 2.32 9.81
CA ARG A 103 7.23 3.28 9.00
C ARG A 103 7.65 3.26 7.54
N LEU A 104 6.84 3.89 6.69
CA LEU A 104 7.12 4.12 5.28
C LEU A 104 7.48 5.58 5.00
N ALA A 105 8.62 5.78 4.35
CA ALA A 105 8.99 7.07 3.77
C ALA A 105 8.76 7.03 2.26
N PHE A 106 8.27 8.14 1.70
CA PHE A 106 7.98 8.28 0.28
C PHE A 106 9.00 9.24 -0.33
N PRO A 107 10.09 8.74 -0.93
CA PRO A 107 11.11 9.59 -1.51
C PRO A 107 10.55 10.36 -2.73
N ALA A 108 11.14 11.52 -3.00
CA ALA A 108 10.92 12.22 -4.25
C ALA A 108 11.34 11.31 -5.43
N PRO A 109 10.66 11.39 -6.59
CA PRO A 109 11.10 10.65 -7.75
C PRO A 109 12.53 11.06 -8.11
N THR A 110 13.44 10.08 -8.12
CA THR A 110 14.79 10.27 -8.66
C THR A 110 14.66 10.61 -10.15
N ARG A 111 15.11 11.82 -10.51
CA ARG A 111 15.19 12.28 -11.90
C ARG A 111 16.24 11.50 -12.69
#